data_AF-A0A960TLQ1-F1
#
_entry.id   AF-A0A960TLQ1-F1
#
_cell.length_a   1.000
_cell.length_b   1.000
_cell.length_c   1.000
_cell.angle_alpha   90.00
_cell.angle_beta   90.00
_cell.angle_gamma   90.00
#
_symmetry.space_group_name_H-M   'P 1'
#
loop_
_entity.id
_entity.type
_entity.pdbx_description
1 polymer ?
#
loop_
_entity_poly.entity_id
_entity_poly.type
_entity_poly.pdbx_seq_one_letter_code
_entity_poly.pdbx_strand_id
1 'polypeptide(L)'
;MPSANFSAVEYKTLLSELTTIYQQYLSEGDSDWNKSILYGNWSIGKRISDLEKSLPSHSIYGQEIIKKLSKDLQTNLGKGFSTRNLFNYKKFYKLYPKAKINPILSWSHYSILITINDPKKRTTLEKKAIQK
;
A
#
# COMPACT_ATOMS: atom_id res chain seq x y z
N MET A 1 7.93 34.04 -0.32
CA MET A 1 7.36 32.89 0.42
C MET A 1 7.99 31.62 -0.13
N PRO A 2 8.77 30.85 0.64
CA PRO A 2 9.32 29.59 0.14
C PRO A 2 8.26 28.49 0.32
N SER A 3 7.72 28.01 -0.79
CA SER A 3 6.80 26.87 -0.83
C SER A 3 7.53 25.61 -0.32
N ALA A 4 7.06 25.06 0.80
CA ALA A 4 7.59 23.89 1.47
C ALA A 4 7.56 22.65 0.55
N ASN A 5 8.68 22.39 -0.12
CA ASN A 5 8.99 21.11 -0.72
C ASN A 5 9.31 20.11 0.40
N PHE A 6 8.85 18.87 0.29
CA PHE A 6 9.40 17.78 1.10
C PHE A 6 10.90 17.75 0.89
N SER A 7 11.65 17.79 1.98
CA SER A 7 13.09 17.85 1.89
C SER A 7 13.60 16.57 1.20
N ALA A 8 14.73 16.70 0.51
CA ALA A 8 15.38 15.55 -0.10
C ALA A 8 15.70 14.46 0.94
N VAL A 9 15.95 14.86 2.20
CA VAL A 9 16.20 13.96 3.34
C VAL A 9 14.94 13.19 3.69
N GLU A 10 13.81 13.87 3.96
CA GLU A 10 12.53 13.22 4.28
C GLU A 10 12.10 12.25 3.18
N TYR A 11 12.32 12.61 1.90
CA TYR A 11 11.99 11.74 0.77
C TYR A 11 12.82 10.46 0.78
N LYS A 12 14.14 10.58 0.95
CA LYS A 12 15.04 9.43 1.00
C LYS A 12 14.71 8.52 2.18
N THR A 13 14.41 9.09 3.34
CA THR A 13 13.97 8.34 4.52
C THR A 13 12.70 7.54 4.21
N LEU A 14 11.67 8.18 3.65
CA LEU A 14 10.43 7.49 3.27
C LEU A 14 10.68 6.35 2.26
N LEU A 15 11.46 6.61 1.21
CA LEU A 15 11.77 5.60 0.20
C LEU A 15 12.50 4.39 0.82
N SER A 16 13.46 4.66 1.71
CA SER A 16 14.18 3.63 2.45
C SER A 16 13.22 2.81 3.31
N GLU A 17 12.37 3.46 4.10
CA GLU A 17 11.39 2.79 4.96
C GLU A 17 10.43 1.89 4.17
N LEU A 18 9.88 2.37 3.05
CA LEU A 18 8.99 1.56 2.20
C LEU A 18 9.72 0.36 1.58
N THR A 19 10.99 0.55 1.20
CA THR A 19 11.86 -0.52 0.69
C THR A 19 12.12 -1.58 1.76
N THR A 20 12.48 -1.15 2.98
CA THR A 20 12.71 -2.03 4.13
C THR A 20 11.45 -2.78 4.53
N ILE A 21 10.29 -2.11 4.61
CA ILE A 21 9.00 -2.74 4.91
C ILE A 21 8.75 -3.89 3.94
N TYR A 22 8.93 -3.66 2.64
CA TYR A 22 8.67 -4.69 1.64
C TYR A 22 9.67 -5.86 1.74
N GLN A 23 10.96 -5.56 1.87
CA GLN A 23 12.01 -6.58 1.99
C GLN A 23 11.85 -7.45 3.24
N GLN A 24 11.43 -6.86 4.37
CA GLN A 24 11.15 -7.60 5.60
C GLN A 24 10.13 -8.71 5.33
N TYR A 25 8.96 -8.35 4.77
CA TYR A 25 7.93 -9.34 4.49
C TYR A 25 8.35 -10.36 3.42
N LEU A 26 9.19 -9.99 2.45
CA LEU A 26 9.74 -10.95 1.49
C LEU A 26 10.73 -11.95 2.11
N SER A 27 11.56 -11.52 3.06
CA SER A 27 12.54 -12.38 3.75
C SER A 27 11.88 -13.41 4.68
N GLU A 28 10.66 -13.13 5.16
CA GLU A 28 9.82 -14.07 5.91
C GLU A 28 9.14 -15.12 5.00
N GLY A 29 9.41 -15.07 3.68
CA GLY A 29 8.70 -15.76 2.61
C GLY A 29 8.85 -17.28 2.49
N ASP A 30 9.62 -17.94 3.36
CA ASP A 30 9.83 -19.40 3.29
C ASP A 30 8.63 -20.24 3.78
N SER A 31 7.57 -19.62 4.33
CA SER A 31 6.37 -20.38 4.79
C SER A 31 5.00 -19.87 4.30
N ASP A 32 4.82 -18.59 3.93
CA ASP A 32 3.57 -18.09 3.32
C ASP A 32 3.80 -16.80 2.50
N TRP A 33 4.28 -16.97 1.27
CA TRP A 33 4.51 -15.88 0.31
C TRP A 33 3.30 -14.93 0.14
N ASN A 34 2.08 -15.48 0.08
CA ASN A 34 0.91 -14.65 -0.19
C ASN A 34 0.62 -13.72 1.00
N LYS A 35 0.67 -14.25 2.22
CA LYS A 35 0.52 -13.46 3.45
C LYS A 35 1.55 -12.33 3.51
N SER A 36 2.81 -12.62 3.18
CA SER A 36 3.89 -11.63 3.12
C SER A 36 3.55 -10.49 2.16
N ILE A 37 3.12 -10.79 0.94
CA ILE A 37 2.71 -9.77 -0.04
C ILE A 37 1.56 -8.91 0.48
N LEU A 38 0.53 -9.52 1.07
CA LEU A 38 -0.61 -8.78 1.62
C LEU A 38 -0.19 -7.84 2.74
N TYR A 39 0.64 -8.31 3.67
CA TYR A 39 1.09 -7.50 4.81
C TYR A 39 2.07 -6.41 4.40
N GLY A 40 2.93 -6.68 3.42
CA GLY A 40 3.80 -5.66 2.81
C GLY A 40 2.97 -4.56 2.15
N ASN A 41 2.03 -4.92 1.28
CA ASN A 41 1.13 -3.98 0.61
C ASN A 41 0.32 -3.16 1.62
N TRP A 42 -0.23 -3.80 2.66
CA TRP A 42 -0.95 -3.12 3.73
C TRP A 42 -0.08 -2.12 4.49
N SER A 43 1.15 -2.53 4.85
CA SER A 43 2.09 -1.72 5.62
C SER A 43 2.59 -0.51 4.83
N ILE A 44 2.84 -0.67 3.54
CA ILE A 44 3.12 0.45 2.62
C ILE A 44 1.93 1.42 2.58
N GLY A 45 0.72 0.89 2.42
CA GLY A 45 -0.52 1.68 2.43
C GLY A 45 -0.71 2.49 3.71
N LYS A 46 -0.41 1.89 4.86
CA LYS A 46 -0.39 2.56 6.17
C LYS A 46 0.64 3.68 6.18
N ARG A 47 1.89 3.40 5.83
CA ARG A 47 2.99 4.38 5.89
C ARG A 47 2.74 5.60 5.02
N ILE A 48 2.22 5.41 3.81
CA ILE A 48 1.84 6.51 2.92
C ILE A 48 0.65 7.30 3.50
N SER A 49 -0.34 6.62 4.07
CA SER A 49 -1.51 7.29 4.67
C SER A 49 -1.14 8.10 5.92
N ASP A 50 -0.20 7.59 6.73
CA ASP A 50 0.29 8.29 7.92
C ASP A 50 1.09 9.54 7.53
N LEU A 51 1.87 9.46 6.44
CA LEU A 51 2.54 10.62 5.87
C LEU A 51 1.56 11.71 5.42
N GLU A 52 0.49 11.34 4.73
CA GLU A 52 -0.49 12.32 4.25
C GLU A 52 -1.19 13.05 5.40
N LYS A 53 -1.40 12.37 6.54
CA LYS A 53 -1.97 12.99 7.74
C LYS A 53 -1.03 13.96 8.43
N SER A 54 0.29 13.73 8.34
CA SER A 54 1.28 14.65 8.92
C SER A 54 1.51 15.90 8.05
N LEU A 55 0.92 15.95 6.86
CA LEU A 55 1.04 17.09 5.95
C LEU A 55 -0.14 18.06 6.10
N PRO A 56 0.06 19.36 5.80
CA PRO A 56 -1.02 20.32 5.79
C PRO A 56 -2.17 19.92 4.84
N SER A 57 -3.40 20.19 5.26
CA SER A 57 -4.67 19.72 4.68
C SER A 57 -4.94 20.08 3.21
N HIS A 58 -4.06 20.88 2.57
CA HIS A 58 -4.15 21.34 1.19
C HIS A 58 -2.94 20.98 0.33
N SER A 59 -2.10 20.04 0.78
CA SER A 59 -0.91 19.71 0.01
C SER A 59 -1.27 18.95 -1.28
N ILE A 60 -1.11 19.62 -2.43
CA ILE A 60 -1.06 19.00 -3.78
C ILE A 60 0.01 17.89 -3.84
N TYR A 61 0.92 17.90 -2.87
CA TYR A 61 2.04 17.02 -2.63
C TYR A 61 1.70 15.51 -2.57
N GLY A 62 0.54 15.13 -2.03
CA GLY A 62 0.20 13.70 -1.85
C GLY A 62 0.15 12.90 -3.15
N GLN A 63 -0.19 13.52 -4.28
CA GLN A 63 -0.20 12.83 -5.58
C GLN A 63 1.19 12.80 -6.22
N GLU A 64 1.93 13.91 -6.15
CA GLU A 64 3.28 14.01 -6.72
C GLU A 64 4.27 13.08 -6.01
N ILE A 65 4.18 12.95 -4.69
CA ILE A 65 5.02 12.01 -3.96
C ILE A 65 4.75 10.56 -4.37
N ILE A 66 3.48 10.18 -4.60
CA ILE A 66 3.13 8.82 -5.02
C ILE A 66 3.67 8.53 -6.43
N LYS A 67 3.65 9.51 -7.35
CA LYS A 67 4.27 9.35 -8.68
C LYS A 67 5.77 9.10 -8.57
N LYS A 68 6.46 9.89 -7.74
CA LYS A 68 7.90 9.75 -7.52
C LYS A 68 8.25 8.41 -6.86
N LEU A 69 7.53 8.04 -5.80
CA LEU A 69 7.65 6.73 -5.14
C LEU A 69 7.41 5.58 -6.12
N SER A 70 6.44 5.70 -7.02
CA SER A 70 6.17 4.66 -8.01
C SER A 70 7.37 4.39 -8.91
N LYS A 71 8.04 5.46 -9.36
CA LYS A 71 9.26 5.32 -10.18
C LYS A 71 10.37 4.65 -9.37
N ASP A 72 10.69 5.21 -8.21
CA ASP A 72 11.86 4.79 -7.43
C ASP A 72 11.68 3.39 -6.82
N LEU A 73 10.49 3.04 -6.33
CA LEU A 73 10.20 1.69 -5.84
C LEU A 73 10.22 0.67 -6.96
N GLN A 74 9.79 1.00 -8.18
CA GLN A 74 9.92 0.09 -9.31
C GLN A 74 11.37 -0.14 -9.73
N THR A 75 12.21 0.90 -9.64
CA THR A 75 13.65 0.77 -9.85
C THR A 75 14.31 -0.11 -8.79
N ASN A 76 13.93 0.05 -7.51
CA ASN A 76 14.58 -0.64 -6.40
C ASN A 76 14.05 -2.07 -6.16
N LEU A 77 12.76 -2.31 -6.38
CA LEU A 77 12.07 -3.55 -5.97
C LEU A 77 11.43 -4.30 -7.15
N GLY A 78 11.40 -3.71 -8.34
CA GLY A 78 10.82 -4.31 -9.54
C GLY A 78 9.31 -4.03 -9.72
N LYS A 79 8.64 -4.89 -10.49
CA LYS A 79 7.23 -4.69 -10.85
C LYS A 79 6.31 -4.76 -9.62
N GLY A 80 5.19 -4.04 -9.66
CA GLY A 80 4.17 -4.08 -8.60
C GLY A 80 3.98 -2.76 -7.87
N PHE A 81 4.87 -1.78 -8.04
CA PHE A 81 4.78 -0.46 -7.39
C PHE A 81 4.31 0.65 -8.33
N SER A 82 3.34 0.35 -9.21
CA SER A 82 2.72 1.39 -10.04
C SER A 82 1.99 2.43 -9.17
N THR A 83 1.83 3.66 -9.67
CA THR A 83 1.06 4.72 -9.01
C THR A 83 -0.32 4.21 -8.58
N ARG A 84 -1.01 3.47 -9.47
CA ARG A 84 -2.30 2.83 -9.17
C ARG A 84 -2.20 1.84 -8.01
N ASN A 85 -1.16 1.01 -7.96
CA ASN A 85 -0.99 0.06 -6.87
C ASN A 85 -0.70 0.76 -5.54
N LEU A 86 0.10 1.83 -5.53
CA LEU A 86 0.32 2.61 -4.30
C LEU A 86 -0.98 3.24 -3.77
N PHE A 87 -1.84 3.76 -4.65
CA PHE A 87 -3.19 4.19 -4.26
C PHE A 87 -4.06 3.03 -3.75
N ASN A 88 -3.98 1.87 -4.39
CA ASN A 88 -4.67 0.67 -3.95
C ASN A 88 -4.19 0.19 -2.58
N TYR A 89 -2.90 0.26 -2.28
CA TYR A 89 -2.34 -0.06 -0.97
C TYR A 89 -2.91 0.84 0.12
N LYS A 90 -2.99 2.16 -0.14
CA LYS A 90 -3.66 3.09 0.78
C LYS A 90 -5.14 2.73 0.98
N LYS A 91 -5.85 2.42 -0.10
CA LYS A 91 -7.27 2.03 -0.04
C LYS A 91 -7.44 0.72 0.73
N PHE A 92 -6.52 -0.23 0.53
CA PHE A 92 -6.48 -1.49 1.23
C PHE A 92 -6.29 -1.30 2.74
N TYR A 93 -5.30 -0.49 3.15
CA TYR A 93 -5.11 -0.11 4.54
C TYR A 93 -6.37 0.52 5.17
N LYS A 94 -7.01 1.46 4.47
CA LYS A 94 -8.21 2.15 4.97
C LYS A 94 -9.42 1.23 5.12
N LEU A 95 -9.55 0.22 4.27
CA LEU A 95 -10.74 -0.63 4.22
C LEU A 95 -10.61 -1.91 5.05
N TYR A 96 -9.40 -2.42 5.22
CA TYR A 96 -9.14 -3.71 5.86
C TYR A 96 -8.26 -3.53 7.09
N PRO A 97 -8.78 -3.69 8.32
CA PRO A 97 -7.96 -3.87 9.50
C PRO A 97 -7.02 -5.06 9.31
N LYS A 98 -5.77 -4.99 9.82
CA LYS A 98 -4.76 -6.05 9.64
C LYS A 98 -5.28 -7.43 10.07
N ALA A 99 -6.05 -7.50 11.16
CA ALA A 99 -6.64 -8.74 11.68
C ALA A 99 -7.72 -9.36 10.79
N LYS A 100 -8.26 -8.63 9.80
CA LYS A 100 -9.26 -9.13 8.84
C LYS A 100 -8.66 -9.54 7.50
N ILE A 101 -7.34 -9.47 7.34
CA ILE A 101 -6.67 -9.93 6.13
C ILE A 101 -6.60 -11.45 6.16
N ASN A 102 -7.13 -12.09 5.13
CA ASN A 102 -7.17 -13.55 4.97
C ASN A 102 -6.19 -13.99 3.88
N PRO A 103 -5.12 -14.74 4.23
CA PRO A 103 -4.12 -15.24 3.28
C PRO A 103 -4.64 -16.24 2.22
N ILE A 104 -5.87 -16.73 2.33
CA ILE A 104 -6.51 -17.49 1.24
C ILE A 104 -6.69 -16.61 0.00
N LEU A 105 -6.89 -15.30 0.21
CA LEU A 105 -7.09 -14.34 -0.87
C LEU A 105 -5.75 -13.72 -1.29
N SER A 106 -5.45 -13.77 -2.59
CA SER A 106 -4.28 -13.07 -3.13
C SER A 106 -4.48 -11.56 -3.26
N TRP A 107 -3.38 -10.83 -3.52
CA TRP A 107 -3.45 -9.40 -3.82
C TRP A 107 -4.42 -9.08 -4.96
N SER A 108 -4.51 -9.93 -6.00
CA SER A 108 -5.45 -9.74 -7.11
C SER A 108 -6.90 -9.68 -6.62
N HIS A 109 -7.28 -10.56 -5.68
CA HIS A 109 -8.62 -10.53 -5.07
C HIS A 109 -8.84 -9.22 -4.33
N TYR A 110 -7.91 -8.84 -3.45
CA TYR A 110 -8.02 -7.58 -2.70
C TYR A 110 -8.05 -6.36 -3.61
N SER A 111 -7.28 -6.34 -4.69
CA SER A 111 -7.24 -5.25 -5.68
C SER A 111 -8.60 -4.99 -6.32
N ILE A 112 -9.43 -6.04 -6.45
CA ILE A 112 -10.81 -5.95 -6.93
C ILE A 112 -11.74 -5.56 -5.77
N LEU A 113 -11.63 -6.23 -4.61
CA LEU A 113 -12.50 -6.00 -3.46
C LEU A 113 -12.47 -4.54 -2.98
N ILE A 114 -11.30 -3.91 -2.96
CA ILE A 114 -11.17 -2.51 -2.57
C ILE A 114 -11.89 -1.55 -3.53
N THR A 115 -12.17 -1.94 -4.78
CA THR A 115 -12.93 -1.10 -5.73
C THR A 115 -14.41 -1.02 -5.41
N ILE A 116 -14.92 -1.97 -4.62
CA ILE A 116 -16.33 -2.08 -4.27
C ILE A 116 -16.64 -1.10 -3.13
N ASN A 117 -17.45 -0.09 -3.42
CA ASN A 117 -17.83 0.94 -2.45
C ASN A 117 -18.88 0.46 -1.44
N ASP A 118 -19.79 -0.44 -1.84
CA ASP A 118 -20.79 -1.05 -0.95
C ASP A 118 -20.13 -2.08 -0.02
N PRO A 119 -20.08 -1.83 1.30
CA PRO A 119 -19.45 -2.76 2.25
C PRO A 119 -20.13 -4.12 2.30
N LYS A 120 -21.46 -4.19 2.16
CA LYS A 120 -22.21 -5.46 2.19
C LYS A 120 -21.84 -6.30 0.99
N LYS A 121 -21.89 -5.71 -0.21
CA LYS A 121 -21.51 -6.38 -1.46
C LYS A 121 -20.07 -6.88 -1.42
N ARG A 122 -19.14 -6.06 -0.89
CA ARG A 122 -17.73 -6.43 -0.73
C ARG A 122 -17.57 -7.65 0.18
N THR A 123 -18.19 -7.65 1.36
CA THR A 123 -18.13 -8.79 2.29
C THR A 123 -18.75 -10.06 1.70
N THR A 124 -19.85 -9.96 0.96
CA THR A 124 -20.44 -11.11 0.27
C THR A 124 -19.49 -11.71 -0.77
N LEU A 125 -18.84 -10.86 -1.58
CA LEU A 125 -17.89 -11.33 -2.60
C LEU A 125 -16.61 -11.90 -1.99
N GLU A 126 -16.13 -11.31 -0.90
CA GLU A 126 -15.00 -11.82 -0.12
C GLU A 126 -15.26 -13.24 0.40
N LYS A 127 -16.42 -13.48 1.03
CA LYS A 127 -16.81 -14.81 1.51
C LYS A 127 -16.90 -15.83 0.37
N LYS A 128 -17.47 -15.44 -0.77
CA LYS A 128 -17.55 -16.30 -1.97
C LYS A 128 -16.17 -16.66 -2.51
N ALA A 129 -15.20 -15.75 -2.45
CA ALA A 129 -13.85 -16.00 -2.92
C ALA A 129 -13.06 -16.93 -1.99
N ILE A 130 -13.36 -16.94 -0.69
CA ILE A 130 -12.73 -17.85 0.30
C ILE A 130 -13.26 -19.29 0.20
N GLN A 131 -14.51 -19.46 -0.25
CA GLN A 131 -15.19 -20.77 -0.31
C GLN A 131 -14.94 -21.53 -1.62
N LYS A 132 -14.11 -21.00 -2.51
CA LYS A 132 -13.73 -21.63 -3.79
C LYS A 132 -12.43 -22.41 -3.64
#